data_AF-A0A8H2JJ04-F1
#
_entry.id   AF-A0A8H2JJ04-F1
#
_cell.length_a   1.000
_cell.length_b   1.000
_cell.length_c   1.000
_cell.angle_alpha   90.00
_cell.angle_beta   90.00
_cell.angle_gamma   90.00
#
_symmetry.space_group_name_H-M   'P 1'
#
loop_
_entity.id
_entity.type
_entity.pdbx_description
1 polymer ?
#
loop_
_entity_poly.entity_id
_entity_poly.type
_entity_poly.pdbx_seq_one_letter_code
_entity_poly.pdbx_strand_id
1 'polypeptide(L)'
;MQMARDLVDGRITPADVEGPAVAQCEQLFGTVSAPGDPLWELQCRVARGVLAAGGIPANELAEWLAVTRLAEGEPEAGPSWIERALAEGIDDQDGDD
;
A
#
# COMPACT_ATOMS: atom_id res chain seq x y z
N MET A 1 -12.09 20.88 -29.75
CA MET A 1 -12.99 19.99 -28.99
C MET A 1 -13.61 18.96 -29.94
N GLN A 2 -12.87 17.91 -30.29
CA GLN A 2 -13.33 16.84 -31.18
C GLN A 2 -14.12 15.78 -30.39
N MET A 3 -13.59 15.32 -29.25
CA MET A 3 -14.27 14.40 -28.32
C MET A 3 -15.65 14.87 -27.86
N ALA A 4 -15.80 16.14 -27.45
CA ALA A 4 -17.11 16.65 -27.00
C ALA A 4 -18.18 16.59 -28.12
N ARG A 5 -17.76 16.77 -29.38
CA ARG A 5 -18.65 16.60 -30.55
C ARG A 5 -18.94 15.13 -30.82
N ASP A 6 -17.93 14.28 -30.76
CA ASP A 6 -18.11 12.84 -31.01
C ASP A 6 -19.00 12.18 -29.93
N LEU A 7 -19.00 12.69 -28.69
CA LEU A 7 -19.90 12.28 -27.61
C LEU A 7 -21.36 12.72 -27.89
N VAL A 8 -21.55 13.99 -28.28
CA VAL A 8 -22.89 14.53 -28.62
C VAL A 8 -23.49 13.81 -29.84
N ASP A 9 -22.64 13.48 -30.82
CA ASP A 9 -23.04 12.77 -32.03
C ASP A 9 -23.19 11.24 -31.82
N GLY A 10 -22.96 10.74 -30.60
CA GLY A 10 -23.09 9.32 -30.25
C GLY A 10 -22.07 8.39 -30.91
N ARG A 11 -20.97 8.94 -31.44
CA ARG A 11 -19.89 8.17 -32.08
C ARG A 11 -18.93 7.55 -31.07
N ILE A 12 -18.90 8.11 -29.86
CA ILE A 12 -18.22 7.56 -28.68
C ILE A 12 -19.18 7.60 -27.51
N THR A 13 -19.16 6.55 -26.71
CA THR A 13 -19.90 6.41 -25.46
C THR A 13 -18.95 6.59 -24.27
N PRO A 14 -19.47 6.82 -23.05
CA PRO A 14 -18.63 6.83 -21.85
C PRO A 14 -17.82 5.54 -21.67
N ALA A 15 -18.38 4.38 -22.05
CA ALA A 15 -17.68 3.10 -21.99
C ALA A 15 -16.48 3.04 -22.95
N ASP A 16 -16.54 3.77 -24.09
CA ASP A 16 -15.44 3.81 -25.06
C ASP A 16 -14.24 4.63 -24.58
N VAL A 17 -14.39 5.44 -23.52
CA VAL A 17 -13.33 6.29 -22.99
C VAL A 17 -12.78 5.83 -21.64
N GLU A 18 -13.49 4.98 -20.90
CA GLU A 18 -13.05 4.49 -19.59
C GLU A 18 -11.72 3.73 -19.66
N GLY A 19 -11.61 2.73 -20.55
CA GLY A 19 -10.38 1.96 -20.74
C GLY A 19 -9.17 2.81 -21.14
N PRO A 20 -9.29 3.64 -22.21
CA PRO A 20 -8.24 4.59 -22.58
C PRO A 20 -7.86 5.57 -21.48
N ALA A 21 -8.83 6.05 -20.69
CA ALA A 21 -8.56 6.96 -19.58
C ALA A 21 -7.77 6.28 -18.47
N VAL A 22 -8.12 5.04 -18.09
CA VAL A 22 -7.34 4.25 -17.11
C VAL A 22 -5.91 4.04 -17.59
N ALA A 23 -5.72 3.61 -18.84
CA ALA A 23 -4.38 3.41 -19.41
C ALA A 23 -3.55 4.71 -19.42
N GLN A 24 -4.19 5.85 -19.72
CA GLN A 24 -3.53 7.14 -19.70
C GLN A 24 -3.19 7.59 -18.26
N CYS A 25 -4.07 7.31 -17.31
CA CYS A 25 -3.81 7.52 -15.89
C CYS A 25 -2.62 6.66 -15.41
N GLU A 26 -2.56 5.38 -15.75
CA GLU A 26 -1.43 4.51 -15.42
C GLU A 26 -0.10 5.06 -15.95
N GLN A 27 -0.09 5.57 -17.19
CA GLN A 27 1.11 6.20 -17.76
C GLN A 27 1.52 7.49 -17.06
N LEU A 28 0.56 8.32 -16.67
CA LEU A 28 0.82 9.64 -16.11
C LEU A 28 1.09 9.62 -14.60
N PHE A 29 0.41 8.76 -13.85
CA PHE A 29 0.43 8.76 -12.39
C PHE A 29 0.76 7.40 -11.77
N GLY A 30 0.77 6.31 -12.55
CA GLY A 30 0.93 4.95 -12.05
C GLY A 30 2.34 4.63 -11.53
N THR A 31 3.34 5.39 -11.93
CA THR A 31 4.71 5.26 -11.40
C THR A 31 4.90 6.17 -10.19
N VAL A 32 5.22 5.57 -9.04
CA VAL A 32 5.56 6.30 -7.80
C VAL A 32 7.07 6.22 -7.61
N SER A 33 7.76 7.36 -7.66
CA SER A 33 9.23 7.43 -7.62
C SER A 33 9.75 7.67 -6.19
N ALA A 34 9.71 8.92 -5.72
CA ALA A 34 10.26 9.32 -4.43
C ALA A 34 9.72 10.70 -4.00
N PRO A 35 9.89 11.08 -2.72
CA PRO A 35 9.66 12.44 -2.27
C PRO A 35 10.38 13.46 -3.16
N GLY A 36 9.66 14.52 -3.56
CA GLY A 36 10.16 15.54 -4.48
C GLY A 36 9.66 15.40 -5.92
N ASP A 37 9.00 14.28 -6.27
CA ASP A 37 8.24 14.18 -7.51
C ASP A 37 7.05 15.16 -7.49
N PRO A 38 6.77 15.91 -8.59
CA PRO A 38 5.63 16.83 -8.64
C PRO A 38 4.26 16.19 -8.36
N LEU A 39 4.11 14.88 -8.61
CA LEU A 39 2.88 14.12 -8.36
C LEU A 39 2.80 13.55 -6.94
N TRP A 40 3.88 13.63 -6.15
CA TRP A 40 3.99 12.97 -4.84
C TRP A 40 2.81 13.29 -3.91
N GLU A 41 2.48 14.56 -3.74
CA GLU A 41 1.38 14.99 -2.85
C GLU A 41 0.01 14.50 -3.33
N LEU A 42 -0.20 14.41 -4.65
CA LEU A 42 -1.42 13.85 -5.21
C LEU A 42 -1.49 12.34 -4.95
N GLN A 43 -0.40 11.61 -5.21
CA GLN A 43 -0.32 10.16 -4.98
C GLN A 43 -0.54 9.81 -3.50
N CYS A 44 0.07 10.54 -2.57
CA CYS A 44 -0.20 10.36 -1.13
C CYS A 44 -1.67 10.61 -0.78
N ARG A 45 -2.32 11.61 -1.38
CA ARG A 45 -3.75 11.89 -1.15
C ARG A 45 -4.63 10.75 -1.68
N VAL A 46 -4.34 10.25 -2.88
CA VAL A 46 -5.06 9.11 -3.48
C VAL A 46 -4.89 7.87 -2.60
N ALA A 47 -3.66 7.55 -2.19
CA ALA A 47 -3.39 6.42 -1.31
C ALA A 47 -4.19 6.49 0.00
N ARG A 48 -4.21 7.65 0.68
CA ARG A 48 -5.04 7.86 1.87
C ARG A 48 -6.53 7.65 1.60
N GLY A 49 -7.02 8.10 0.45
CA GLY A 49 -8.41 7.88 0.02
C GLY A 49 -8.75 6.40 -0.17
N VAL A 50 -7.84 5.63 -0.82
CA VAL A 50 -7.98 4.18 -0.99
C VAL A 50 -8.03 3.47 0.36
N LEU A 51 -7.15 3.84 1.29
CA LEU A 51 -7.15 3.28 2.64
C LEU A 51 -8.44 3.59 3.40
N ALA A 52 -8.93 4.83 3.32
CA ALA A 52 -10.17 5.25 3.96
C ALA A 52 -11.41 4.51 3.40
N ALA A 53 -11.37 4.15 2.12
CA ALA A 53 -12.40 3.34 1.48
C ALA A 53 -12.26 1.82 1.74
N GLY A 54 -11.23 1.39 2.47
CA GLY A 54 -10.96 -0.03 2.74
C GLY A 54 -10.41 -0.79 1.53
N GLY A 55 -9.77 -0.09 0.57
CA GLY A 55 -9.30 -0.68 -0.68
C GLY A 55 -8.09 -1.60 -0.55
N ILE A 56 -7.40 -1.60 0.58
CA ILE A 56 -6.29 -2.53 0.90
C ILE A 56 -6.64 -3.28 2.19
N PRO A 57 -6.61 -4.63 2.19
CA PRO A 57 -6.85 -5.43 3.39
C PRO A 57 -5.89 -5.12 4.54
N ALA A 58 -6.38 -5.21 5.78
CA ALA A 58 -5.61 -4.84 6.96
C ALA A 58 -4.35 -5.71 7.18
N ASN A 59 -4.39 -6.99 6.79
CA ASN A 59 -3.23 -7.89 6.88
C ASN A 59 -2.13 -7.45 5.91
N GLU A 60 -2.48 -7.09 4.67
CA GLU A 60 -1.52 -6.57 3.69
C GLU A 60 -0.89 -5.26 4.19
N LEU A 61 -1.69 -4.36 4.78
CA LEU A 61 -1.16 -3.12 5.38
C LEU A 61 -0.20 -3.38 6.55
N ALA A 62 -0.46 -4.42 7.35
CA ALA A 62 0.43 -4.80 8.44
C ALA A 62 1.79 -5.28 7.93
N GLU A 63 1.81 -6.02 6.82
CA GLU A 63 3.05 -6.44 6.15
C GLU A 63 3.84 -5.23 5.64
N TRP A 64 3.18 -4.30 4.95
CA TRP A 64 3.84 -3.08 4.48
C TRP A 64 4.38 -2.22 5.61
N LEU A 65 3.65 -2.09 6.72
CA LEU A 65 4.13 -1.39 7.91
C LEU A 65 5.40 -2.03 8.49
N ALA A 66 5.45 -3.37 8.55
CA ALA A 66 6.63 -4.09 9.02
C ALA A 66 7.84 -3.82 8.11
N VAL A 67 7.65 -3.86 6.78
CA VAL A 67 8.70 -3.54 5.80
C VAL A 67 9.20 -2.11 5.96
N THR A 68 8.30 -1.13 6.12
CA THR A 68 8.68 0.27 6.32
C THR A 68 9.48 0.48 7.60
N ARG A 69 9.02 -0.09 8.73
CA ARG A 69 9.73 -0.01 10.01
C ARG A 69 11.14 -0.59 9.94
N LEU A 70 11.28 -1.75 9.31
CA LEU A 70 12.58 -2.37 9.09
C LEU A 70 13.50 -1.46 8.27
N ALA A 71 12.98 -0.83 7.21
CA ALA A 71 13.75 0.11 6.38
C ALA A 71 14.14 1.40 7.12
N GLU A 72 13.31 1.87 8.05
CA GLU A 72 13.59 3.01 8.94
C GLU A 72 14.58 2.66 10.08
N GLY A 73 14.97 1.39 10.18
CA GLY A 73 15.88 0.91 11.21
C GLY A 73 15.23 0.73 12.58
N GLU A 74 13.90 0.66 12.65
CA GLU A 74 13.25 0.21 13.88
C GLU A 74 13.60 -1.26 14.13
N PRO A 75 14.08 -1.61 15.33
CA PRO A 75 14.34 -3.01 15.66
C PRO A 75 13.02 -3.78 15.59
N GLU A 76 13.05 -4.92 14.93
CA GLU A 76 11.97 -5.90 14.98
C GLU A 76 11.60 -6.09 16.46
N ALA A 77 10.30 -6.01 16.78
CA ALA A 77 9.84 -6.16 18.15
C ALA A 77 10.29 -7.54 18.63
N GLY A 78 11.36 -7.57 19.42
CA GLY A 78 11.92 -8.80 19.93
C GLY A 78 10.89 -9.58 20.75
N PRO A 79 11.18 -10.85 21.09
CA PRO A 79 10.22 -11.72 21.75
C PRO A 79 9.62 -11.03 22.98
N SER A 80 8.31 -11.13 23.11
CA SER A 80 7.57 -10.54 24.22
C SER A 80 8.14 -11.03 25.55
N TRP A 81 7.90 -10.28 26.63
CA TRP A 81 8.33 -10.72 27.96
C TRP A 81 7.76 -12.10 28.33
N ILE A 82 6.61 -12.50 27.76
CA ILE A 82 6.01 -13.82 27.92
C ILE A 82 6.81 -14.88 27.17
N GLU A 83 7.19 -14.62 25.92
CA GLU A 83 8.01 -15.54 25.11
C GLU A 83 9.41 -15.72 25.71
N ARG A 84 9.98 -14.65 26.29
CA ARG A 84 11.24 -14.73 27.03
C ARG A 84 11.12 -15.56 28.30
N ALA A 85 10.07 -15.33 29.09
CA ALA A 85 9.82 -16.10 30.31
C ALA A 85 9.57 -17.60 30.02
N LEU A 86 8.90 -17.92 28.91
CA LEU A 86 8.70 -19.29 28.48
C LEU A 86 9.99 -19.95 27.98
N ALA A 87 10.87 -19.21 27.30
CA ALA A 87 12.17 -19.72 26.87
C ALA A 87 13.10 -19.99 28.07
N GLU A 88 13.13 -19.10 29.08
CA GLU A 88 13.92 -19.27 30.30
C GLU A 88 13.41 -20.43 31.17
N GLY A 89 12.08 -20.64 31.25
CA GLY A 89 11.49 -21.72 32.06
C GLY A 89 11.65 -23.14 31.50
N ILE A 90 12.18 -23.29 30.28
CA ILE A 90 12.47 -24.60 29.66
C ILE A 90 13.89 -25.08 30.05
N ASP A 91 14.83 -24.18 30.33
CA ASP A 91 16.22 -24.52 30.66
C ASP A 91 16.39 -25.10 32.09
N ASP A 92 15.45 -24.83 33.01
CA ASP A 92 15.54 -25.25 34.42
C ASP A 92 15.07 -26.70 34.69
N GLN A 93 14.60 -27.46 33.70
CA GLN A 93 13.98 -28.79 33.91
C GLN A 93 14.85 -30.02 33.57
N ASP A 94 16.07 -29.85 33.04
CA ASP A 94 16.91 -30.98 32.58
C ASP A 94 18.13 -31.29 33.47
N GLY A 95 18.09 -30.94 34.77
CA GLY A 95 19.26 -31.01 35.64
C GLY A 95 19.06 -31.64 37.03
N ASP A 96 18.49 -32.84 37.14
CA ASP A 96 18.74 -33.73 38.29
C ASP A 96 18.44 -35.20 37.93
N ASP A 97 19.48 -36.00 37.69
CA ASP A 97 19.47 -37.48 37.69
C ASP A 97 20.84 -38.00 38.17
#